data_AF-A0A2M7NK01-F1
#
_entry.id   AF-A0A2M7NK01-F1
#
_cell.length_a   1.000
_cell.length_b   1.000
_cell.length_c   1.000
_cell.angle_alpha   90.00
_cell.angle_beta   90.00
_cell.angle_gamma   90.00
#
_symmetry.space_group_name_H-M   'P 1'
#
loop_
_entity.id
_entity.type
_entity.pdbx_description
1 polymer ?
#
loop_
_entity_poly.entity_id
_entity_poly.type
_entity_poly.pdbx_seq_one_letter_code
_entity_poly.pdbx_strand_id
1 'polypeptide(L)'
;MKIGDKVRMLSGTEEGVITKILQHGQVEIEIEDGFALPIMASEVVLINKQEEKYFGKKSPVSVVEEEKKPLFRPTKKAKKSTVGEGIYLAFTDFNDKLLNVYLVNNMAYSMLVTVSEQLENGHEKYLFSEQIDKKNAPRIHRLSREEFNDWKPLIIRAIFFKEGNFEPKQTLFFQMGFNNSFFRIKRTAPVLETESYLFRVEGREIQPDLPVEKPQVIDAEQLRERIIENSSKVSPYKTEAPPSEIDLHIEELSPDHYDVMTNEAIITMQLEHFEIYLDKALAANMESIIFIHGIGVGKLRQEIHRRLSQHPHVKYYQDAYKDKFGYGATKAVFK
;
A
#
# COMPACT_ATOMS: atom_id res chain seq x y z
N MET A 1 -24.86 -0.22 40.93
CA MET A 1 -23.86 -0.89 40.08
C MET A 1 -22.82 -1.51 40.98
N LYS A 2 -22.49 -2.77 40.75
CA LYS A 2 -21.51 -3.58 41.46
C LYS A 2 -20.55 -4.19 40.45
N ILE A 3 -19.40 -4.63 40.94
CA ILE A 3 -18.44 -5.40 40.13
C ILE A 3 -19.16 -6.68 39.64
N GLY A 4 -19.07 -6.94 38.34
CA GLY A 4 -19.74 -8.04 37.63
C GLY A 4 -21.08 -7.69 36.98
N ASP A 5 -21.61 -6.47 37.16
CA ASP A 5 -22.81 -6.03 36.45
C ASP A 5 -22.50 -5.75 34.97
N LYS A 6 -23.36 -6.25 34.06
CA LYS A 6 -23.31 -5.88 32.64
C LYS A 6 -23.91 -4.49 32.49
N VAL A 7 -23.16 -3.59 31.90
CA VAL A 7 -23.55 -2.19 31.72
C VAL A 7 -23.40 -1.77 30.27
N ARG A 8 -24.25 -0.84 29.85
CA ARG A 8 -24.17 -0.17 28.55
C ARG A 8 -23.72 1.27 28.77
N MET A 9 -22.77 1.74 27.97
CA MET A 9 -22.33 3.13 28.03
C MET A 9 -23.38 4.05 27.38
N LEU A 10 -23.55 5.26 27.90
CA LEU A 10 -24.49 6.26 27.37
C LEU A 10 -23.93 6.99 26.14
N SER A 11 -22.61 7.09 26.04
CA SER A 11 -21.89 7.80 24.98
C SER A 11 -21.58 6.93 23.75
N GLY A 12 -21.93 5.64 23.76
CA GLY A 12 -21.66 4.70 22.67
C GLY A 12 -22.56 3.46 22.70
N THR A 13 -22.40 2.57 21.72
CA THR A 13 -23.14 1.30 21.62
C THR A 13 -22.45 0.13 22.33
N GLU A 14 -21.31 0.40 22.95
CA GLU A 14 -20.46 -0.60 23.57
C GLU A 14 -21.07 -1.06 24.91
N GLU A 15 -21.06 -2.37 25.10
CA GLU A 15 -21.44 -3.02 26.36
C GLU A 15 -20.19 -3.60 27.01
N GLY A 16 -20.19 -3.62 28.33
CA GLY A 16 -19.07 -4.19 29.07
C GLY A 16 -19.49 -4.63 30.46
N VAL A 17 -18.53 -5.22 31.17
CA VAL A 17 -18.72 -5.68 32.55
C VAL A 17 -17.88 -4.82 33.46
N ILE A 18 -18.47 -4.36 34.56
CA ILE A 18 -17.72 -3.60 35.58
C ILE A 18 -16.72 -4.55 36.24
N THR A 19 -15.43 -4.33 36.03
CA THR A 19 -14.34 -5.09 36.66
C THR A 19 -13.92 -4.48 37.99
N LYS A 20 -14.00 -3.16 38.11
CA LYS A 20 -13.52 -2.43 39.29
C LYS A 20 -14.31 -1.16 39.54
N ILE A 21 -14.52 -0.82 40.81
CA ILE A 21 -15.06 0.49 41.21
C ILE A 21 -13.89 1.34 41.71
N LEU A 22 -13.70 2.50 41.09
CA LEU A 22 -12.63 3.44 41.40
C LEU A 22 -13.16 4.57 42.32
N GLN A 23 -12.25 5.36 42.90
CA GLN A 23 -12.63 6.51 43.72
C GLN A 23 -13.18 7.66 42.83
N HIS A 24 -13.92 8.59 43.43
CA HIS A 24 -14.52 9.75 42.73
C HIS A 24 -15.62 9.40 41.70
N GLY A 25 -16.30 8.25 41.86
CA GLY A 25 -17.44 7.90 41.02
C GLY A 25 -17.07 7.37 39.64
N GLN A 26 -15.82 6.92 39.46
CA GLN A 26 -15.37 6.21 38.26
C GLN A 26 -15.53 4.69 38.43
N VAL A 27 -15.76 3.99 37.33
CA VAL A 27 -15.82 2.54 37.23
C VAL A 27 -14.96 2.08 36.06
N GLU A 28 -14.26 0.97 36.24
CA GLU A 28 -13.49 0.31 35.20
C GLU A 28 -14.38 -0.74 34.54
N ILE A 29 -14.48 -0.68 33.21
CA ILE A 29 -15.34 -1.55 32.41
C ILE A 29 -14.47 -2.27 31.39
N GLU A 30 -14.57 -3.59 31.38
CA GLU A 30 -13.99 -4.43 30.34
C GLU A 30 -15.01 -4.63 29.22
N ILE A 31 -14.69 -4.16 28.02
CA ILE A 31 -15.50 -4.34 26.80
C ILE A 31 -15.24 -5.71 26.16
N GLU A 32 -16.10 -6.15 25.24
CA GLU A 32 -15.99 -7.46 24.57
C GLU A 32 -14.65 -7.69 23.84
N ASP A 33 -13.96 -6.61 23.46
CA ASP A 33 -12.62 -6.64 22.84
C ASP A 33 -11.46 -6.82 23.85
N GLY A 34 -11.75 -6.97 25.15
CA GLY A 34 -10.75 -7.25 26.19
C GLY A 34 -9.97 -6.03 26.70
N PHE A 35 -10.43 -4.82 26.39
CA PHE A 35 -9.85 -3.58 26.91
C PHE A 35 -10.59 -3.08 28.15
N ALA A 36 -9.85 -2.66 29.18
CA ALA A 36 -10.41 -2.05 30.39
C ALA A 36 -10.38 -0.51 30.29
N LEU A 37 -11.55 0.13 30.34
CA LEU A 37 -11.71 1.58 30.24
C LEU A 37 -12.25 2.18 31.55
N PRO A 38 -11.61 3.23 32.09
CA PRO A 38 -12.16 3.99 33.22
C PRO A 38 -13.21 5.00 32.72
N ILE A 39 -14.47 4.82 33.12
CA ILE A 39 -15.59 5.72 32.79
C ILE A 39 -16.32 6.21 34.04
N MET A 40 -17.02 7.34 33.95
CA MET A 40 -17.85 7.82 35.04
C MET A 40 -19.08 6.92 35.24
N ALA A 41 -19.44 6.61 36.49
CA ALA A 41 -20.63 5.83 36.83
C ALA A 41 -21.94 6.48 36.33
N SER A 42 -21.93 7.80 36.08
CA SER A 42 -23.05 8.55 35.49
C SER A 42 -23.22 8.33 33.99
N GLU A 43 -22.20 7.79 33.31
CA GLU A 43 -22.19 7.57 31.86
C GLU A 43 -22.52 6.13 31.49
N VAL A 44 -22.99 5.32 32.45
CA VAL A 44 -23.29 3.90 32.26
C VAL A 44 -24.67 3.56 32.81
N VAL A 45 -25.33 2.59 32.20
CA VAL A 45 -26.65 2.10 32.59
C VAL A 45 -26.62 0.59 32.74
N LEU A 46 -27.27 0.08 33.78
CA LEU A 46 -27.27 -1.34 34.11
C LEU A 46 -28.26 -2.12 33.24
N ILE A 47 -27.78 -3.17 32.57
CA ILE A 47 -28.61 -4.02 31.72
C ILE A 47 -29.27 -5.08 32.62
N ASN A 48 -30.60 -5.02 32.74
CA ASN A 48 -31.33 -5.96 33.57
C ASN A 48 -31.77 -7.19 32.76
N LYS A 49 -31.45 -8.40 33.23
CA LYS A 49 -31.83 -9.67 32.59
C LYS A 49 -33.34 -9.86 32.39
N GLN A 50 -34.18 -9.06 33.06
CA GLN A 50 -35.62 -9.07 32.85
C GLN A 50 -36.08 -8.27 31.62
N GLU A 51 -35.26 -7.37 31.06
CA GLU A 51 -35.60 -6.64 29.82
C GLU A 51 -35.77 -7.58 28.63
N GLU A 52 -34.98 -8.65 28.55
CA GLU A 52 -35.08 -9.66 27.48
C GLU A 52 -36.44 -10.36 27.44
N LYS A 53 -37.13 -10.46 28.58
CA LYS A 53 -38.44 -11.14 28.68
C LYS A 53 -39.61 -10.24 28.28
N TYR A 54 -39.49 -8.92 28.44
CA TYR A 54 -40.54 -7.97 28.10
C TYR A 54 -40.40 -7.42 26.66
N PHE A 55 -39.18 -7.34 26.13
CA PHE A 55 -38.89 -6.77 24.80
C PHE A 55 -38.54 -7.82 23.72
N GLY A 56 -38.98 -9.08 23.91
CA GLY A 56 -38.59 -10.26 23.12
C GLY A 56 -38.14 -9.98 21.69
N LYS A 57 -36.82 -10.04 21.43
CA LYS A 57 -36.09 -9.96 20.14
C LYS A 57 -36.71 -9.13 19.00
N LYS A 58 -37.44 -8.06 19.35
CA LYS A 58 -37.79 -6.97 18.46
C LYS A 58 -37.70 -5.70 19.31
N SER A 59 -36.65 -4.94 19.07
CA SER A 59 -36.70 -3.50 19.28
C SER A 59 -37.62 -2.92 18.21
N PRO A 60 -38.71 -2.23 18.58
CA PRO A 60 -39.11 -1.08 17.79
C PRO A 60 -39.53 0.08 18.69
N VAL A 61 -38.55 0.87 19.11
CA VAL A 61 -38.55 2.28 18.71
C VAL A 61 -37.14 2.54 18.21
N SER A 62 -36.89 2.09 16.98
CA SER A 62 -35.89 2.70 16.14
C SER A 62 -36.31 4.16 15.97
N VAL A 63 -35.69 5.07 16.72
CA VAL A 63 -35.17 6.26 16.05
C VAL A 63 -34.27 5.66 14.99
N VAL A 64 -34.77 5.65 13.76
CA VAL A 64 -34.05 5.18 12.60
C VAL A 64 -32.96 6.21 12.36
N GLU A 65 -31.91 6.19 13.16
CA GLU A 65 -30.58 6.32 12.60
C GLU A 65 -30.30 4.96 11.96
N GLU A 66 -30.75 4.85 10.70
CA GLU A 66 -30.03 4.01 9.76
C GLU A 66 -28.54 4.30 9.99
N GLU A 67 -27.78 3.34 10.51
CA GLU A 67 -26.40 3.19 10.07
C GLU A 67 -26.45 2.89 8.56
N LYS A 68 -26.75 3.93 7.79
CA LYS A 68 -26.23 4.02 6.44
C LYS A 68 -24.73 3.91 6.64
N LYS A 69 -24.11 2.91 6.00
CA LYS A 69 -22.74 3.06 5.48
C LYS A 69 -22.59 4.54 5.14
N PRO A 70 -21.71 5.30 5.80
CA PRO A 70 -21.85 6.74 5.88
C PRO A 70 -21.92 7.30 4.47
N LEU A 71 -23.13 7.68 4.04
CA LEU A 71 -23.30 8.54 2.88
C LEU A 71 -22.89 9.91 3.40
N PHE A 72 -21.60 10.18 3.29
CA PHE A 72 -21.02 11.48 3.57
C PHE A 72 -21.86 12.51 2.81
N ARG A 73 -22.63 13.35 3.52
CA ARG A 73 -23.24 14.54 2.91
C ARG A 73 -22.15 15.59 2.83
N PRO A 74 -21.64 15.97 1.65
CA PRO A 74 -20.61 16.98 1.54
C PRO A 74 -21.23 18.34 1.84
N THR A 75 -20.90 18.94 2.98
CA THR A 75 -21.06 20.37 3.22
C THR A 75 -19.95 21.11 2.47
N LYS A 76 -20.14 21.20 1.15
CA LYS A 76 -19.52 22.04 0.12
C LYS A 76 -19.65 21.25 -1.18
N LYS A 77 -20.16 21.86 -2.26
CA LYS A 77 -20.32 21.18 -3.56
C LYS A 77 -18.99 20.54 -3.96
N ALA A 78 -18.90 19.22 -3.83
CA ALA A 78 -17.73 18.47 -4.21
C ALA A 78 -17.52 18.61 -5.71
N LYS A 79 -16.27 18.86 -6.13
CA LYS A 79 -15.92 18.79 -7.55
C LYS A 79 -16.08 17.33 -7.97
N LYS A 80 -16.77 17.08 -9.08
CA LYS A 80 -16.83 15.72 -9.65
C LYS A 80 -15.42 15.21 -9.88
N SER A 81 -15.14 13.97 -9.41
CA SER A 81 -13.84 13.33 -9.62
C SER A 81 -13.52 13.27 -11.12
N THR A 82 -12.29 13.61 -11.47
CA THR A 82 -11.75 13.53 -12.84
C THR A 82 -11.05 12.20 -13.12
N VAL A 83 -11.08 11.28 -12.15
CA VAL A 83 -10.36 10.01 -12.20
C VAL A 83 -11.23 8.95 -12.87
N GLY A 84 -10.61 8.11 -13.72
CA GLY A 84 -11.29 7.07 -14.48
C GLY A 84 -11.93 5.96 -13.64
N GLU A 85 -12.54 4.99 -14.34
CA GLU A 85 -13.04 3.77 -13.72
C GLU A 85 -11.88 2.91 -13.17
N GLY A 86 -12.07 2.35 -11.98
CA GLY A 86 -11.07 1.50 -11.33
C GLY A 86 -11.28 1.35 -9.83
N ILE A 87 -10.33 0.68 -9.17
CA ILE A 87 -10.29 0.52 -7.71
C ILE A 87 -9.22 1.43 -7.16
N TYR A 88 -9.53 2.10 -6.05
CA TYR A 88 -8.61 3.03 -5.42
C TYR A 88 -8.53 2.85 -3.91
N LEU A 89 -7.34 3.04 -3.34
CA LEU A 89 -7.19 3.35 -1.92
C LEU A 89 -7.25 4.87 -1.76
N ALA A 90 -8.14 5.34 -0.90
CA ALA A 90 -8.30 6.77 -0.60
C ALA A 90 -8.00 7.04 0.88
N PHE A 91 -7.07 7.95 1.13
CA PHE A 91 -6.71 8.41 2.47
C PHE A 91 -7.29 9.80 2.67
N THR A 92 -8.21 9.93 3.63
CA THR A 92 -8.77 11.23 4.03
C THR A 92 -8.36 11.57 5.44
N ASP A 93 -8.20 12.86 5.71
CA ASP A 93 -7.91 13.34 7.06
C ASP A 93 -9.15 13.14 7.95
N PHE A 94 -9.01 12.39 9.04
CA PHE A 94 -10.03 12.36 10.10
C PHE A 94 -9.81 13.53 11.06
N ASN A 95 -8.54 13.75 11.43
CA ASN A 95 -8.05 14.91 12.16
C ASN A 95 -6.55 15.11 11.83
N ASP A 96 -5.87 15.97 12.58
CA ASP A 96 -4.45 16.27 12.35
C ASP A 96 -3.54 15.04 12.48
N LYS A 97 -3.92 14.06 13.30
CA LYS A 97 -3.11 12.87 13.61
C LYS A 97 -3.57 11.60 12.90
N LEU A 98 -4.85 11.47 12.59
CA LEU A 98 -5.46 10.23 12.11
C LEU A 98 -5.95 10.37 10.67
N LEU A 99 -5.75 9.30 9.91
CA LEU A 99 -6.24 9.11 8.55
C LEU A 99 -7.31 8.04 8.53
N ASN A 100 -8.39 8.29 7.79
CA ASN A 100 -9.29 7.22 7.37
C ASN A 100 -8.78 6.61 6.07
N VAL A 101 -8.80 5.28 5.99
CA VAL A 101 -8.43 4.53 4.80
C VAL A 101 -9.69 3.91 4.19
N TYR A 102 -9.99 4.26 2.94
CA TYR A 102 -11.13 3.73 2.19
C TYR A 102 -10.66 2.89 1.02
N LEU A 103 -11.39 1.82 0.74
CA LEU A 103 -11.25 1.06 -0.50
C LEU A 103 -12.41 1.42 -1.43
N VAL A 104 -12.11 2.23 -2.43
CA VAL A 104 -13.06 2.80 -3.38
C VAL A 104 -13.20 1.87 -4.57
N ASN A 105 -14.37 1.27 -4.73
CA ASN A 105 -14.78 0.58 -5.94
C ASN A 105 -15.51 1.55 -6.88
N ASN A 106 -14.79 2.19 -7.80
CA ASN A 106 -15.39 3.02 -8.85
C ASN A 106 -15.70 2.21 -10.12
N MET A 107 -15.89 0.90 -10.03
CA MET A 107 -16.19 0.05 -11.18
C MET A 107 -17.69 -0.20 -11.35
N ALA A 108 -18.07 -0.76 -12.50
CA ALA A 108 -19.41 -1.29 -12.74
C ALA A 108 -19.65 -2.69 -12.11
N TYR A 109 -18.63 -3.30 -11.53
CA TYR A 109 -18.64 -4.63 -10.91
C TYR A 109 -18.71 -4.55 -9.38
N SER A 110 -19.36 -5.52 -8.75
CA SER A 110 -19.21 -5.77 -7.32
C SER A 110 -17.99 -6.67 -7.09
N MET A 111 -17.42 -6.63 -5.88
CA MET A 111 -16.25 -7.44 -5.54
C MET A 111 -16.37 -8.05 -4.14
N LEU A 112 -15.92 -9.29 -3.97
CA LEU A 112 -15.60 -9.85 -2.66
C LEU A 112 -14.11 -9.61 -2.41
N VAL A 113 -13.78 -8.96 -1.29
CA VAL A 113 -12.41 -8.50 -1.00
C VAL A 113 -11.91 -9.00 0.34
N THR A 114 -10.60 -9.24 0.41
CA THR A 114 -9.85 -9.36 1.66
C THR A 114 -8.67 -8.40 1.65
N VAL A 115 -8.40 -7.78 2.79
CA VAL A 115 -7.30 -6.87 3.03
C VAL A 115 -6.53 -7.33 4.27
N SER A 116 -5.22 -7.42 4.15
CA SER A 116 -4.31 -7.85 5.20
C SER A 116 -2.98 -7.08 5.18
N GLU A 117 -2.24 -7.13 6.28
CA GLU A 117 -0.88 -6.60 6.41
C GLU A 117 0.12 -7.76 6.30
N GLN A 118 1.17 -7.61 5.51
CA GLN A 118 2.25 -8.57 5.42
C GLN A 118 3.22 -8.41 6.60
N LEU A 119 3.36 -9.46 7.41
CA LEU A 119 4.31 -9.49 8.53
C LEU A 119 5.68 -10.02 8.09
N GLU A 120 6.72 -9.71 8.87
CA GLU A 120 8.11 -10.07 8.57
C GLU A 120 8.38 -11.58 8.54
N ASN A 121 7.57 -12.35 9.26
CA ASN A 121 7.63 -13.81 9.31
C ASN A 121 6.89 -14.50 8.15
N GLY A 122 6.40 -13.74 7.16
CA GLY A 122 5.63 -14.24 6.02
C GLY A 122 4.15 -14.51 6.34
N HIS A 123 3.71 -14.32 7.59
CA HIS A 123 2.29 -14.38 7.94
C HIS A 123 1.56 -13.09 7.54
N GLU A 124 0.24 -13.17 7.49
CA GLU A 124 -0.63 -12.03 7.19
C GLU A 124 -1.51 -11.71 8.39
N LYS A 125 -1.59 -10.43 8.75
CA LYS A 125 -2.52 -9.93 9.76
C LYS A 125 -3.78 -9.40 9.09
N TYR A 126 -4.93 -9.91 9.49
CA TYR A 126 -6.23 -9.49 8.96
C TYR A 126 -6.53 -8.02 9.24
N LEU A 127 -7.11 -7.32 8.27
CA LEU A 127 -7.65 -5.96 8.43
C LEU A 127 -9.13 -5.85 8.06
N PHE A 128 -9.54 -6.40 6.92
CA PHE A 128 -10.89 -6.22 6.41
C PHE A 128 -11.28 -7.33 5.42
N SER A 129 -12.52 -7.81 5.48
CA SER A 129 -13.07 -8.68 4.43
C SER A 129 -14.58 -8.51 4.29
N GLU A 130 -15.05 -8.07 3.12
CA GLU A 130 -16.48 -7.91 2.84
C GLU A 130 -16.79 -7.97 1.34
N GLN A 131 -18.08 -7.99 1.01
CA GLN A 131 -18.56 -7.61 -0.32
C GLN A 131 -18.63 -6.08 -0.45
N ILE A 132 -18.00 -5.57 -1.51
CA ILE A 132 -18.08 -4.16 -1.90
C ILE A 132 -18.87 -4.07 -3.20
N ASP A 133 -20.06 -3.51 -3.12
CA ASP A 133 -20.91 -3.28 -4.30
C ASP A 133 -20.25 -2.30 -5.28
N LYS A 134 -20.71 -2.35 -6.54
CA LYS A 134 -20.35 -1.36 -7.56
C LYS A 134 -20.57 0.07 -7.05
N LYS A 135 -19.68 0.99 -7.40
CA LYS A 135 -19.75 2.42 -7.00
C LYS A 135 -19.90 2.60 -5.49
N ASN A 136 -19.15 1.85 -4.69
CA ASN A 136 -19.15 1.93 -3.23
C ASN A 136 -17.72 2.15 -2.70
N ALA A 137 -17.59 2.72 -1.49
CA ALA A 137 -16.32 3.10 -0.90
C ALA A 137 -16.33 2.89 0.63
N PRO A 138 -16.31 1.64 1.12
CA PRO A 138 -16.22 1.39 2.56
C PRO A 138 -14.89 1.85 3.14
N ARG A 139 -14.94 2.28 4.40
CA ARG A 139 -13.74 2.51 5.21
C ARG A 139 -13.21 1.16 5.68
N ILE A 140 -11.98 0.85 5.31
CA ILE A 140 -11.34 -0.42 5.62
C ILE A 140 -10.43 -0.32 6.86
N HIS A 141 -9.94 0.88 7.20
CA HIS A 141 -9.07 1.06 8.34
C HIS A 141 -9.03 2.53 8.81
N ARG A 142 -8.43 2.75 9.98
CA ARG A 142 -8.02 4.07 10.48
C ARG A 142 -6.59 3.96 10.99
N LEU A 143 -5.74 4.86 10.54
CA LEU A 143 -4.30 4.77 10.76
C LEU A 143 -3.76 6.08 11.32
N SER A 144 -2.78 6.01 12.23
CA SER A 144 -2.02 7.19 12.65
C SER A 144 -1.08 7.66 11.54
N ARG A 145 -0.96 8.97 11.35
CA ARG A 145 0.06 9.54 10.45
C ARG A 145 1.48 9.17 10.86
N GLU A 146 1.71 9.03 12.17
CA GLU A 146 3.03 8.67 12.71
C GLU A 146 3.41 7.24 12.29
N GLU A 147 2.43 6.33 12.31
CA GLU A 147 2.60 4.92 11.94
C GLU A 147 2.61 4.69 10.43
N PHE A 148 2.28 5.70 9.62
CA PHE A 148 2.12 5.53 8.18
C PHE A 148 3.40 5.08 7.48
N ASN A 149 4.57 5.59 7.88
CA ASN A 149 5.85 5.18 7.31
C ASN A 149 6.23 3.74 7.66
N ASP A 150 5.86 3.32 8.87
CA ASP A 150 6.16 1.99 9.38
C ASP A 150 5.02 1.01 9.08
N TRP A 151 3.99 1.46 8.37
CA TRP A 151 2.82 0.65 8.07
C TRP A 151 3.23 -0.50 7.16
N LYS A 152 3.01 -1.70 7.65
CA LYS A 152 3.38 -2.94 6.96
C LYS A 152 2.69 -3.02 5.59
N PRO A 153 3.31 -3.67 4.60
CA PRO A 153 2.75 -3.74 3.26
C PRO A 153 1.31 -4.27 3.27
N LEU A 154 0.40 -3.54 2.63
CA LEU A 154 -0.99 -3.95 2.51
C LEU A 154 -1.13 -4.91 1.33
N ILE A 155 -1.79 -6.04 1.56
CA ILE A 155 -2.19 -7.00 0.53
C ILE A 155 -3.71 -6.90 0.35
N ILE A 156 -4.15 -6.69 -0.89
CA ILE A 156 -5.56 -6.67 -1.28
C ILE A 156 -5.80 -7.79 -2.28
N ARG A 157 -6.77 -8.65 -1.99
CA ARG A 157 -7.25 -9.68 -2.92
C ARG A 157 -8.72 -9.47 -3.19
N ALA A 158 -9.12 -9.53 -4.46
CA ALA A 158 -10.54 -9.39 -4.81
C ALA A 158 -10.96 -10.29 -5.97
N ILE A 159 -12.21 -10.74 -5.91
CA ILE A 159 -12.89 -11.43 -7.00
C ILE A 159 -14.09 -10.61 -7.45
N PHE A 160 -14.27 -10.45 -8.75
CA PHE A 160 -15.25 -9.55 -9.35
C PHE A 160 -16.46 -10.30 -9.87
N PHE A 161 -17.65 -9.72 -9.70
CA PHE A 161 -18.88 -10.29 -10.20
C PHE A 161 -19.92 -9.20 -10.51
N LYS A 162 -20.92 -9.58 -11.30
CA LYS A 162 -22.07 -8.75 -11.65
C LYS A 162 -23.27 -9.68 -11.88
N GLU A 163 -24.47 -9.23 -11.58
CA GLU A 163 -25.68 -10.00 -11.93
C GLU A 163 -25.92 -9.98 -13.44
N GLY A 164 -26.34 -11.11 -14.00
CA GLY A 164 -26.62 -11.28 -15.43
C GLY A 164 -25.39 -11.60 -16.27
N ASN A 165 -25.44 -11.27 -17.57
CA ASN A 165 -24.31 -11.49 -18.48
C ASN A 165 -23.27 -10.38 -18.33
N PHE A 166 -22.01 -10.77 -18.11
CA PHE A 166 -20.89 -9.86 -17.98
C PHE A 166 -19.59 -10.49 -18.48
N GLU A 167 -18.61 -9.64 -18.78
CA GLU A 167 -17.27 -10.10 -19.12
C GLU A 167 -16.49 -10.40 -17.82
N PRO A 168 -15.99 -11.64 -17.63
CA PRO A 168 -15.29 -11.98 -16.42
C PRO A 168 -14.01 -11.15 -16.29
N LYS A 169 -13.83 -10.51 -15.14
CA LYS A 169 -12.58 -9.82 -14.78
C LYS A 169 -11.65 -10.77 -14.05
N GLN A 170 -10.34 -10.64 -14.32
CA GLN A 170 -9.32 -11.37 -13.57
C GLN A 170 -9.37 -10.99 -12.10
N THR A 171 -9.06 -11.95 -11.23
CA THR A 171 -8.95 -11.72 -9.79
C THR A 171 -7.84 -10.71 -9.52
N LEU A 172 -8.08 -9.80 -8.59
CA LEU A 172 -7.09 -8.83 -8.14
C LEU A 172 -6.20 -9.45 -7.08
N PHE A 173 -4.89 -9.27 -7.24
CA PHE A 173 -3.90 -9.36 -6.18
C PHE A 173 -3.07 -8.07 -6.25
N PHE A 174 -3.03 -7.33 -5.16
CA PHE A 174 -2.29 -6.07 -5.08
C PHE A 174 -1.52 -6.00 -3.78
N GLN A 175 -0.26 -5.58 -3.86
CA GLN A 175 0.61 -5.38 -2.71
C GLN A 175 1.24 -3.99 -2.76
N MET A 176 1.23 -3.27 -1.64
CA MET A 176 1.81 -1.92 -1.54
C MET A 176 2.40 -1.65 -0.17
N GLY A 177 3.68 -1.25 -0.14
CA GLY A 177 4.32 -0.69 1.06
C GLY A 177 4.10 0.82 1.18
N PHE A 178 4.37 1.37 2.38
CA PHE A 178 4.11 2.77 2.69
C PHE A 178 5.35 3.64 2.91
N ASN A 179 5.36 4.87 2.37
CA ASN A 179 6.40 5.88 2.62
C ASN A 179 5.86 7.32 2.56
N ASN A 180 6.52 8.26 3.23
CA ASN A 180 6.08 9.66 3.33
C ASN A 180 6.01 10.44 2.00
N SER A 181 6.56 9.92 0.90
CA SER A 181 6.43 10.52 -0.44
C SER A 181 4.97 10.50 -0.95
N PHE A 182 4.06 9.86 -0.21
CA PHE A 182 2.67 9.59 -0.60
C PHE A 182 1.71 10.75 -0.41
N PHE A 183 2.02 11.71 0.45
CA PHE A 183 1.12 12.83 0.78
C PHE A 183 1.37 14.08 -0.07
N ARG A 184 1.67 13.91 -1.36
CA ARG A 184 2.05 15.05 -2.23
C ARG A 184 0.86 15.79 -2.84
N ILE A 185 -0.12 15.06 -3.38
CA ILE A 185 -1.23 15.67 -4.12
C ILE A 185 -2.54 15.02 -3.70
N LYS A 186 -3.48 15.84 -3.22
CA LYS A 186 -4.86 15.41 -3.02
C LYS A 186 -5.64 15.47 -4.32
N ARG A 187 -6.46 14.45 -4.55
CA ARG A 187 -7.46 14.40 -5.61
C ARG A 187 -8.81 14.05 -5.01
N THR A 188 -9.89 14.42 -5.68
CA THR A 188 -11.21 14.01 -5.25
C THR A 188 -11.40 12.52 -5.50
N ALA A 189 -11.58 11.74 -4.43
CA ALA A 189 -11.88 10.32 -4.53
C ALA A 189 -13.22 10.13 -5.27
N PRO A 190 -13.28 9.27 -6.31
CA PRO A 190 -14.54 8.91 -6.91
C PRO A 190 -15.42 8.20 -5.86
N VAL A 191 -16.75 8.26 -6.01
CA VAL A 191 -17.74 7.73 -5.05
C VAL A 191 -17.79 8.47 -3.71
N LEU A 192 -16.65 8.70 -3.06
CA LEU A 192 -16.54 9.40 -1.77
C LEU A 192 -16.72 10.92 -1.91
N GLU A 193 -16.43 11.47 -3.10
CA GLU A 193 -16.53 12.90 -3.44
C GLU A 193 -15.79 13.82 -2.45
N THR A 194 -14.72 13.30 -1.84
CA THR A 194 -13.92 14.00 -0.83
C THR A 194 -12.47 14.12 -1.28
N GLU A 195 -11.81 15.22 -0.91
CA GLU A 195 -10.37 15.37 -1.15
C GLU A 195 -9.58 14.33 -0.36
N SER A 196 -8.76 13.56 -1.07
CA SER A 196 -8.07 12.40 -0.54
C SER A 196 -6.74 12.21 -1.24
N TYR A 197 -5.81 11.53 -0.59
CA TYR A 197 -4.66 10.97 -1.30
C TYR A 197 -5.11 9.65 -1.93
N LEU A 198 -5.08 9.59 -3.26
CA LEU A 198 -5.73 8.53 -4.03
C LEU A 198 -4.70 7.68 -4.76
N PHE A 199 -4.78 6.36 -4.57
CA PHE A 199 -3.91 5.37 -5.19
C PHE A 199 -4.73 4.39 -6.00
N ARG A 200 -4.39 4.16 -7.26
CA ARG A 200 -5.05 3.14 -8.07
C ARG A 200 -4.50 1.76 -7.70
N VAL A 201 -5.41 0.86 -7.34
CA VAL A 201 -5.13 -0.53 -6.93
C VAL A 201 -5.14 -1.48 -8.14
N GLU A 202 -5.81 -1.08 -9.23
CA GLU A 202 -5.83 -1.79 -10.51
C GLU A 202 -4.75 -1.22 -11.45
N GLY A 203 -3.99 -2.08 -12.13
CA GLY A 203 -3.09 -1.65 -13.21
C GLY A 203 -1.66 -1.26 -12.79
N ARG A 204 -1.20 -1.64 -11.59
CA ARG A 204 0.20 -2.05 -11.50
C ARG A 204 0.26 -3.39 -12.22
N GLU A 205 0.88 -3.42 -13.39
CA GLU A 205 1.52 -4.66 -13.82
C GLU A 205 2.27 -5.18 -12.61
N ILE A 206 1.95 -6.40 -12.20
CA ILE A 206 2.86 -7.20 -11.41
C ILE A 206 4.20 -7.00 -12.12
N GLN A 207 5.17 -6.36 -11.46
CA GLN A 207 6.55 -6.55 -11.89
C GLN A 207 6.71 -8.06 -12.00
N PRO A 208 7.10 -8.62 -13.16
CA PRO A 208 7.08 -10.06 -13.41
C PRO A 208 7.84 -10.93 -12.39
N ASP A 209 8.54 -10.33 -11.44
CA ASP A 209 9.47 -10.97 -10.52
C ASP A 209 8.86 -11.41 -9.17
N LEU A 210 7.53 -11.41 -9.03
CA LEU A 210 6.90 -12.21 -7.97
C LEU A 210 6.25 -13.45 -8.61
N PRO A 211 6.86 -14.65 -8.45
CA PRO A 211 6.34 -15.87 -9.03
C PRO A 211 5.02 -16.24 -8.37
N VAL A 212 3.91 -15.93 -9.04
CA VAL A 212 2.61 -16.49 -8.73
C VAL A 212 2.48 -17.79 -9.49
N GLU A 213 2.95 -18.89 -8.90
CA GLU A 213 2.68 -20.23 -9.41
C GLU A 213 1.17 -20.50 -9.31
N LYS A 214 0.49 -20.51 -10.46
CA LYS A 214 -0.83 -21.12 -10.58
C LYS A 214 -0.62 -22.65 -10.52
N PRO A 215 -1.34 -23.40 -9.66
CA PRO A 215 -1.27 -24.85 -9.72
C PRO A 215 -1.89 -25.30 -11.04
N GLN A 216 -1.04 -25.66 -12.00
CA GLN A 216 -1.47 -26.42 -13.16
C GLN A 216 -1.53 -27.88 -12.76
N VAL A 217 -2.68 -28.52 -12.96
CA VAL A 217 -2.79 -29.98 -12.84
C VAL A 217 -1.97 -30.57 -13.98
N ILE A 218 -0.74 -30.97 -13.67
CA ILE A 218 0.19 -31.57 -14.61
C ILE A 218 -0.08 -33.08 -14.71
N ASP A 219 -0.55 -33.50 -15.87
CA ASP A 219 -0.54 -34.90 -16.28
C ASP A 219 0.91 -35.32 -16.60
N ALA A 220 1.42 -36.31 -15.87
CA ALA A 220 2.84 -36.66 -15.80
C ALA A 220 3.42 -37.15 -17.14
N GLU A 221 2.57 -37.60 -18.06
CA GLU A 221 3.02 -38.07 -19.38
C GLU A 221 3.29 -36.94 -20.36
N GLN A 222 2.48 -35.87 -20.36
CA GLN A 222 2.69 -34.72 -21.25
C GLN A 222 3.92 -33.89 -20.88
N LEU A 223 4.40 -33.99 -19.64
CA LEU A 223 5.60 -33.30 -19.18
C LEU A 223 6.88 -33.95 -19.75
N ARG A 224 6.88 -35.26 -19.96
CA ARG A 224 8.06 -35.99 -20.46
C ARG A 224 8.33 -35.72 -21.94
N GLU A 225 7.29 -35.64 -22.77
CA GLU A 225 7.45 -35.32 -24.20
C GLU A 225 7.93 -33.87 -24.41
N ARG A 226 7.41 -32.91 -23.63
CA ARG A 226 7.82 -31.50 -23.74
C ARG A 226 9.25 -31.24 -23.28
N ILE A 227 9.79 -32.03 -22.34
CA ILE A 227 11.18 -31.89 -21.86
C ILE A 227 12.18 -32.37 -22.94
N ILE A 228 11.82 -33.41 -23.69
CA ILE A 228 12.71 -33.97 -24.73
C ILE A 228 12.78 -33.01 -25.94
N GLU A 229 11.66 -32.44 -26.37
CA GLU A 229 11.62 -31.51 -27.50
C GLU A 229 12.23 -30.11 -27.20
N ASN A 230 12.12 -29.59 -25.97
CA ASN A 230 12.65 -28.27 -25.62
C ASN A 230 14.16 -28.24 -25.29
N SER A 231 14.81 -29.39 -25.12
CA SER A 231 16.26 -29.44 -24.82
C SER A 231 17.16 -28.96 -25.99
N SER A 232 16.60 -28.79 -27.19
CA SER A 232 17.35 -28.44 -28.40
C SER A 232 17.05 -27.03 -28.97
N LYS A 233 16.31 -26.18 -28.24
CA LYS A 233 16.00 -24.79 -28.66
C LYS A 233 16.12 -23.73 -27.55
N VAL A 234 17.03 -23.90 -26.59
CA VAL A 234 17.43 -22.80 -25.72
C VAL A 234 18.48 -21.97 -26.46
N SER A 235 18.03 -20.99 -27.23
CA SER A 235 18.88 -19.83 -27.55
C SER A 235 19.15 -19.09 -26.23
N PRO A 236 20.40 -18.71 -25.91
CA PRO A 236 20.65 -17.87 -24.76
C PRO A 236 19.85 -16.57 -24.94
N TYR A 237 19.05 -16.20 -23.94
CA TYR A 237 18.45 -14.88 -23.87
C TYR A 237 19.60 -13.87 -23.93
N LYS A 238 19.73 -13.19 -25.07
CA LYS A 238 20.67 -12.09 -25.23
C LYS A 238 20.03 -10.89 -24.54
N THR A 239 20.42 -10.63 -23.30
CA THR A 239 20.16 -9.34 -22.64
C THR A 239 20.73 -8.25 -23.55
N GLU A 240 19.90 -7.28 -23.94
CA GLU A 240 20.39 -6.13 -24.71
C GLU A 240 21.38 -5.36 -23.84
N ALA A 241 22.59 -5.17 -24.34
CA ALA A 241 23.63 -4.45 -23.61
C ALA A 241 23.23 -2.97 -23.47
N PRO A 242 23.31 -2.37 -22.27
CA PRO A 242 23.08 -0.95 -22.13
C PRO A 242 24.16 -0.13 -22.86
N PRO A 243 23.91 1.16 -23.12
CA PRO A 243 24.95 2.07 -23.58
C PRO A 243 26.17 2.05 -22.64
N SER A 244 27.36 2.21 -23.22
CA SER A 244 28.62 2.25 -22.45
C SER A 244 28.77 3.50 -21.59
N GLU A 245 27.96 4.53 -21.85
CA GLU A 245 27.94 5.80 -21.14
C GLU A 245 26.51 6.12 -20.74
N ILE A 246 26.31 6.40 -19.45
CA ILE A 246 25.00 6.72 -18.88
C ILE A 246 25.09 8.08 -18.19
N ASP A 247 24.23 9.00 -18.63
CA ASP A 247 24.08 10.30 -17.99
C ASP A 247 23.11 10.18 -16.81
N LEU A 248 23.58 10.60 -15.63
CA LEU A 248 22.83 10.61 -14.39
C LEU A 248 22.38 12.02 -14.02
N HIS A 249 22.58 13.05 -14.84
CA HIS A 249 22.04 14.38 -14.57
C HIS A 249 20.51 14.33 -14.49
N ILE A 250 19.93 15.03 -13.51
CA ILE A 250 18.49 14.96 -13.25
C ILE A 250 17.66 15.51 -14.42
N GLU A 251 18.24 16.43 -15.18
CA GLU A 251 17.68 16.99 -16.41
C GLU A 251 17.45 15.91 -17.48
N GLU A 252 18.29 14.86 -17.53
CA GLU A 252 18.11 13.72 -18.44
C GLU A 252 17.11 12.70 -17.88
N LEU A 253 17.14 12.47 -16.57
CA LEU A 253 16.31 11.46 -15.92
C LEU A 253 14.85 11.89 -15.73
N SER A 254 14.62 13.20 -15.54
CA SER A 254 13.30 13.77 -15.29
C SER A 254 13.19 15.21 -15.85
N PRO A 255 13.18 15.38 -17.18
CA PRO A 255 13.20 16.69 -17.84
C PRO A 255 12.03 17.61 -17.46
N ASP A 256 10.87 17.05 -17.10
CA ASP A 256 9.63 17.82 -16.87
C ASP A 256 9.38 18.21 -15.39
N HIS A 257 10.18 17.73 -14.43
CA HIS A 257 9.85 17.85 -12.99
C HIS A 257 11.05 18.05 -12.05
N TYR A 258 12.27 18.22 -12.56
CA TYR A 258 13.47 18.30 -11.72
C TYR A 258 13.55 19.57 -10.85
N ASP A 259 12.91 20.66 -11.28
CA ASP A 259 12.89 21.98 -10.65
C ASP A 259 12.07 22.03 -9.35
N VAL A 260 11.12 21.11 -9.18
CA VAL A 260 10.26 21.01 -7.99
C VAL A 260 10.68 19.91 -7.00
N MET A 261 11.79 19.22 -7.27
CA MET A 261 12.28 18.12 -6.43
C MET A 261 13.24 18.60 -5.33
N THR A 262 13.22 17.92 -4.18
CA THR A 262 14.24 18.15 -3.15
C THR A 262 15.57 17.55 -3.57
N ASN A 263 16.68 18.13 -3.13
CA ASN A 263 18.04 17.61 -3.42
C ASN A 263 18.22 16.14 -3.02
N GLU A 264 17.54 15.69 -1.96
CA GLU A 264 17.56 14.29 -1.52
C GLU A 264 16.84 13.38 -2.51
N ALA A 265 15.63 13.76 -2.95
CA ALA A 265 14.86 12.99 -3.93
C ALA A 265 15.58 12.91 -5.29
N ILE A 266 16.27 13.99 -5.69
CA ILE A 266 17.09 14.02 -6.89
C ILE A 266 18.22 12.99 -6.78
N ILE A 267 19.00 13.01 -5.70
CA ILE A 267 20.10 12.06 -5.49
C ILE A 267 19.59 10.62 -5.45
N THR A 268 18.48 10.35 -4.77
CA THR A 268 17.88 9.01 -4.72
C THR A 268 17.54 8.49 -6.12
N MET A 269 16.87 9.30 -6.94
CA MET A 269 16.51 8.91 -8.32
C MET A 269 17.76 8.65 -9.18
N GLN A 270 18.79 9.49 -9.05
CA GLN A 270 20.05 9.31 -9.78
C GLN A 270 20.76 8.02 -9.37
N LEU A 271 20.71 7.65 -8.09
CA LEU A 271 21.30 6.41 -7.58
C LEU A 271 20.49 5.17 -7.99
N GLU A 272 19.15 5.24 -7.98
CA GLU A 272 18.30 4.15 -8.50
C GLU A 272 18.61 3.87 -9.97
N HIS A 273 18.76 4.93 -10.77
CA HIS A 273 19.13 4.79 -12.19
C HIS A 273 20.53 4.19 -12.35
N PHE A 274 21.50 4.63 -11.53
CA PHE A 274 22.83 4.03 -11.49
C PHE A 274 22.81 2.51 -11.26
N GLU A 275 22.04 2.03 -10.27
CA GLU A 275 21.97 0.60 -9.93
C GLU A 275 21.38 -0.22 -11.09
N ILE A 276 20.28 0.24 -11.68
CA ILE A 276 19.63 -0.44 -12.81
C ILE A 276 20.61 -0.64 -13.96
N TYR A 277 21.43 0.36 -14.29
CA TYR A 277 22.38 0.27 -15.39
C TYR A 277 23.65 -0.49 -15.05
N LEU A 278 24.07 -0.47 -13.78
CA LEU A 278 25.13 -1.33 -13.28
C LEU A 278 24.76 -2.81 -13.45
N ASP A 279 23.54 -3.18 -13.04
CA ASP A 279 23.02 -4.54 -13.16
C ASP A 279 22.88 -4.98 -14.62
N LYS A 280 22.35 -4.11 -15.49
CA LYS A 280 22.26 -4.38 -16.93
C LYS A 280 23.63 -4.62 -17.56
N ALA A 281 24.64 -3.82 -17.18
CA ALA A 281 25.98 -3.95 -17.73
C ALA A 281 26.66 -5.27 -17.31
N LEU A 282 26.45 -5.66 -16.05
CA LEU A 282 26.90 -6.95 -15.52
C LEU A 282 26.18 -8.13 -16.21
N ALA A 283 24.85 -8.05 -16.35
CA ALA A 283 24.06 -9.08 -17.03
C ALA A 283 24.40 -9.22 -18.52
N ALA A 284 24.90 -8.16 -19.15
CA ALA A 284 25.38 -8.16 -20.53
C ALA A 284 26.86 -8.56 -20.67
N ASN A 285 27.55 -8.92 -19.57
CA ASN A 285 28.99 -9.21 -19.53
C ASN A 285 29.84 -8.10 -20.18
N MET A 286 29.49 -6.83 -19.96
CA MET A 286 30.31 -5.71 -20.42
C MET A 286 31.65 -5.69 -19.69
N GLU A 287 32.70 -5.20 -20.34
CA GLU A 287 34.00 -5.02 -19.69
C GLU A 287 33.99 -3.81 -18.74
N SER A 288 33.24 -2.76 -19.11
CA SER A 288 33.14 -1.54 -18.32
C SER A 288 31.93 -0.68 -18.71
N ILE A 289 31.54 0.20 -17.80
CA ILE A 289 30.50 1.22 -18.00
C ILE A 289 30.95 2.55 -17.40
N ILE A 290 30.52 3.68 -17.98
CA ILE A 290 30.85 5.03 -17.53
C ILE A 290 29.56 5.72 -17.09
N PHE A 291 29.58 6.29 -15.88
CA PHE A 291 28.48 7.09 -15.32
C PHE A 291 28.89 8.56 -15.25
N ILE A 292 28.10 9.42 -15.88
CA ILE A 292 28.30 10.88 -15.90
C ILE A 292 27.38 11.47 -14.83
N HIS A 293 27.94 11.99 -13.74
CA HIS A 293 27.19 12.42 -12.56
C HIS A 293 27.41 13.91 -12.21
N GLY A 294 28.19 14.62 -13.03
CA GLY A 294 28.50 16.03 -12.85
C GLY A 294 29.54 16.30 -11.75
N ILE A 295 30.06 17.53 -11.73
CA ILE A 295 31.13 17.96 -10.81
C ILE A 295 30.54 18.32 -9.44
N GLY A 296 29.44 19.09 -9.42
CA GLY A 296 28.59 19.37 -8.25
C GLY A 296 29.30 19.58 -6.90
N VAL A 297 28.61 19.24 -5.81
CA VAL A 297 29.14 19.19 -4.43
C VAL A 297 29.83 17.85 -4.14
N GLY A 298 29.80 16.91 -5.09
CA GLY A 298 30.45 15.60 -4.97
C GLY A 298 29.69 14.54 -4.15
N LYS A 299 28.48 14.82 -3.65
CA LYS A 299 27.67 13.84 -2.90
C LYS A 299 27.33 12.60 -3.72
N LEU A 300 26.83 12.80 -4.95
CA LEU A 300 26.49 11.69 -5.85
C LEU A 300 27.73 10.84 -6.21
N ARG A 301 28.86 11.50 -6.49
CA ARG A 301 30.15 10.83 -6.72
C ARG A 301 30.56 9.95 -5.55
N GLN A 302 30.54 10.48 -4.32
CA GLN A 302 30.93 9.72 -3.12
C GLN A 302 30.06 8.48 -2.94
N GLU A 303 28.77 8.61 -3.20
CA GLU A 303 27.79 7.57 -2.96
C GLU A 303 27.80 6.49 -4.07
N ILE A 304 28.15 6.87 -5.31
CA ILE A 304 28.49 5.93 -6.40
C ILE A 304 29.78 5.17 -6.06
N HIS A 305 30.84 5.88 -5.63
CA HIS A 305 32.13 5.26 -5.27
C HIS A 305 31.97 4.25 -4.13
N ARG A 306 31.17 4.60 -3.11
CA ARG A 306 30.86 3.72 -1.98
C ARG A 306 30.17 2.42 -2.42
N ARG A 307 29.23 2.50 -3.36
CA ARG A 307 28.55 1.31 -3.92
C ARG A 307 29.48 0.46 -4.74
N LEU A 308 30.22 1.07 -5.68
CA LEU A 308 31.17 0.36 -6.54
C LEU A 308 32.26 -0.35 -5.73
N SER A 309 32.73 0.24 -4.63
CA SER A 309 33.73 -0.38 -3.76
C SER A 309 33.21 -1.61 -3.01
N GLN A 310 31.91 -1.68 -2.78
CA GLN A 310 31.25 -2.78 -2.06
C GLN A 310 30.72 -3.86 -3.01
N HIS A 311 30.66 -3.59 -4.32
CA HIS A 311 30.02 -4.47 -5.28
C HIS A 311 30.90 -5.69 -5.64
N PRO A 312 30.42 -6.93 -5.47
CA PRO A 312 31.25 -8.14 -5.60
C PRO A 312 31.77 -8.39 -7.02
N HIS A 313 31.08 -7.90 -8.04
CA HIS A 313 31.43 -8.08 -9.46
C HIS A 313 32.18 -6.89 -10.08
N VAL A 314 32.47 -5.86 -9.30
CA VAL A 314 33.31 -4.74 -9.74
C VAL A 314 34.76 -5.08 -9.42
N LYS A 315 35.65 -4.95 -10.42
CA LYS A 315 37.09 -5.19 -10.29
C LYS A 315 37.79 -3.96 -9.73
N TYR A 316 37.53 -2.80 -10.33
CA TYR A 316 37.98 -1.49 -9.86
C TYR A 316 37.13 -0.39 -10.48
N TYR A 317 37.21 0.81 -9.93
CA TYR A 317 36.59 2.01 -10.48
C TYR A 317 37.58 3.18 -10.47
N GLN A 318 37.42 4.11 -11.40
CA GLN A 318 38.28 5.28 -11.54
C GLN A 318 37.49 6.47 -12.11
N ASP A 319 37.94 7.69 -11.85
CA ASP A 319 37.39 8.86 -12.52
C ASP A 319 37.65 8.76 -14.05
N ALA A 320 36.67 9.17 -14.84
CA ALA A 320 36.67 9.07 -16.30
C ALA A 320 36.57 10.45 -16.94
N TYR A 321 37.02 10.56 -18.21
CA TYR A 321 36.90 11.78 -19.02
C TYR A 321 37.40 13.06 -18.33
N LYS A 322 38.60 12.99 -17.72
CA LYS A 322 39.21 14.10 -16.99
C LYS A 322 39.32 15.39 -17.80
N ASP A 323 39.51 15.28 -19.11
CA ASP A 323 39.65 16.42 -20.02
C ASP A 323 38.31 17.06 -20.43
N LYS A 324 37.19 16.31 -20.38
CA LYS A 324 35.85 16.78 -20.77
C LYS A 324 34.94 17.12 -19.59
N PHE A 325 35.02 16.35 -18.51
CA PHE A 325 34.12 16.44 -17.36
C PHE A 325 34.86 16.57 -16.02
N GLY A 326 36.19 16.72 -16.02
CA GLY A 326 36.98 16.81 -14.79
C GLY A 326 36.80 15.56 -13.91
N TYR A 327 36.26 15.74 -12.71
CA TYR A 327 35.91 14.64 -11.79
C TYR A 327 34.42 14.24 -11.86
N GLY A 328 33.72 14.65 -12.93
CA GLY A 328 32.27 14.50 -13.09
C GLY A 328 31.80 13.21 -13.73
N ALA A 329 32.71 12.25 -13.99
CA ALA A 329 32.34 10.93 -14.49
C ALA A 329 33.16 9.84 -13.81
N THR A 330 32.56 8.66 -13.61
CA THR A 330 33.18 7.49 -12.99
C THR A 330 33.05 6.29 -13.93
N LYS A 331 34.18 5.65 -14.24
CA LYS A 331 34.24 4.37 -14.96
C LYS A 331 34.30 3.21 -13.97
N ALA A 332 33.37 2.27 -14.10
CA ALA A 332 33.39 0.98 -13.42
C ALA A 332 33.90 -0.10 -14.37
N VAL A 333 34.85 -0.92 -13.91
CA VAL A 333 35.40 -2.06 -14.67
C VAL A 333 35.02 -3.35 -13.96
N PHE A 334 34.48 -4.30 -14.70
CA PHE A 334 33.93 -5.54 -14.17
C PHE A 334 34.97 -6.67 -14.16
N LYS A 335 34.68 -7.73 -13.41
CA LYS A 335 35.59 -8.86 -13.17
C LYS A 335 35.71 -9.83 -14.34
#